data_AF-A0A920JI35-F1
#
_entry.id   AF-A0A920JI35-F1
#
_cell.length_a   1.000
_cell.length_b   1.000
_cell.length_c   1.000
_cell.angle_alpha   90.00
_cell.angle_beta   90.00
_cell.angle_gamma   90.00
#
_symmetry.space_group_name_H-M   'P 1'
#
loop_
_entity.id
_entity.type
_entity.pdbx_description
1 polymer ?
#
loop_
_entity_poly.entity_id
_entity_poly.type
_entity_poly.pdbx_seq_one_letter_code
_entity_poly.pdbx_strand_id
1 'polypeptide(L)'
;MTMGRTIGAVTVNLNIGKRIDGYDFGGLELDGYTLMNASLRWRINQQLMINASFNNALDENYVLANGYNTPKRKIYLGFNYMMN
;
A
#
# COMPACT_ATOMS: atom_id res chain seq x y z
N MET A 1 6.53 8.81 -5.06
CA MET A 1 6.40 9.80 -3.99
C MET A 1 5.97 9.10 -2.71
N THR A 2 6.61 9.40 -1.58
CA THR A 2 6.19 8.90 -0.26
C THR A 2 6.01 10.10 0.67
N MET A 3 4.91 10.13 1.40
CA MET A 3 4.59 11.17 2.37
C MET A 3 4.12 10.52 3.66
N GLY A 4 4.60 11.02 4.79
CA GLY A 4 4.19 10.55 6.11
C GLY A 4 3.97 11.74 7.02
N ARG A 5 2.91 11.69 7.83
CA ARG A 5 2.64 12.71 8.83
C ARG A 5 2.11 12.09 10.10
N THR A 6 2.63 12.57 11.23
CA THR A 6 2.07 12.29 12.55
C THR A 6 1.35 13.52 13.05
N ILE A 7 0.12 13.34 13.53
CA ILE A 7 -0.73 14.38 14.14
C ILE A 7 -1.27 13.79 15.44
N GLY A 8 -0.71 14.26 16.56
CA GLY A 8 -1.02 13.69 17.87
C GLY A 8 -0.73 12.19 17.91
N ALA A 9 -1.74 11.40 18.24
CA ALA A 9 -1.66 9.95 18.37
C ALA A 9 -1.75 9.18 17.04
N VAL A 10 -1.94 9.87 15.92
CA VAL A 10 -2.21 9.27 14.61
C VAL A 10 -1.06 9.51 13.66
N THR A 11 -0.57 8.46 13.01
CA THR A 11 0.37 8.52 11.90
C THR A 11 -0.30 8.03 10.64
N VAL A 12 -0.21 8.81 9.56
CA VAL A 12 -0.66 8.45 8.22
C VAL A 12 0.54 8.40 7.30
N ASN A 13 0.65 7.36 6.47
CA ASN A 13 1.60 7.30 5.37
C ASN A 13 0.87 7.08 4.05
N LEU A 14 1.36 7.73 3.02
CA LEU A 14 0.91 7.62 1.65
C LEU A 14 2.12 7.35 0.76
N ASN A 15 2.00 6.38 -0.14
CA ASN A 15 2.98 6.08 -1.16
C ASN A 15 2.27 6.03 -2.51
N ILE A 16 2.77 6.78 -3.48
CA ILE A 16 2.29 6.79 -4.86
C ILE A 16 3.47 6.46 -5.76
N GLY A 17 3.35 5.42 -6.57
CA GLY A 17 4.32 5.02 -7.58
C GLY A 17 3.69 4.98 -8.96
N LYS A 18 4.38 5.53 -9.95
CA LYS A 18 4.00 5.41 -11.36
C LYS A 18 5.03 4.54 -12.07
N ARG A 19 4.55 3.62 -12.89
CA ARG A 19 5.33 2.92 -13.90
C ARG A 19 4.84 3.37 -15.27
N ILE A 20 5.78 3.64 -16.16
CA ILE A 20 5.49 3.90 -17.57
C ILE A 20 5.46 2.58 -18.33
N ASP A 21 4.95 2.62 -19.55
CA ASP A 21 4.94 1.50 -20.47
C ASP A 21 6.35 0.92 -20.64
N GLY A 22 6.41 -0.38 -20.90
CA GLY A 22 7.68 -1.07 -21.09
C GLY A 22 7.48 -2.51 -21.51
N TYR A 23 8.57 -3.26 -21.61
CA TYR A 23 8.52 -4.66 -22.05
C TYR A 23 8.83 -5.60 -20.90
N ASP A 24 8.17 -6.75 -20.87
CA ASP A 24 8.53 -7.85 -19.98
C ASP A 24 9.74 -8.65 -20.51
N PHE A 25 10.18 -9.66 -19.77
CA PHE A 25 11.34 -10.48 -20.16
C PHE A 25 11.12 -11.24 -21.48
N GLY A 26 9.86 -11.49 -21.87
CA GLY A 26 9.50 -12.14 -23.13
C GLY A 26 9.35 -11.18 -24.31
N GLY A 27 9.55 -9.87 -24.09
CA GLY A 27 9.39 -8.84 -25.11
C GLY A 27 7.93 -8.45 -25.35
N LEU A 28 7.00 -8.81 -24.46
CA LEU A 28 5.62 -8.35 -24.52
C LEU A 28 5.50 -6.97 -23.90
N GLU A 29 4.81 -6.06 -24.59
CA GLU A 29 4.55 -4.71 -24.10
C GLU A 29 3.55 -4.74 -22.95
N LEU A 30 3.88 -4.06 -21.86
CA LEU A 30 3.08 -3.88 -20.67
C LEU A 30 2.74 -2.40 -20.52
N ASP A 31 1.45 -2.14 -20.33
CA ASP A 31 0.95 -0.81 -20.06
C ASP A 31 1.51 -0.25 -18.74
N GLY A 32 1.80 1.04 -18.75
CA GLY A 32 2.12 1.80 -17.55
C GLY A 32 0.93 1.89 -16.61
N TYR A 33 1.20 1.97 -15.32
CA TYR A 33 0.18 1.97 -14.29
C TYR A 33 0.60 2.84 -13.11
N THR A 34 -0.38 3.25 -12.30
CA THR A 34 -0.14 4.00 -11.06
C THR A 34 -0.69 3.24 -9.87
N LEU A 35 0.14 3.06 -8.84
CA LEU A 35 -0.28 2.46 -7.58
C LEU A 35 -0.24 3.51 -6.48
N MET A 36 -1.30 3.52 -5.68
CA MET A 36 -1.33 4.23 -4.40
C MET A 36 -1.46 3.22 -3.27
N ASN A 37 -0.67 3.41 -2.22
CA ASN A 37 -0.76 2.68 -0.97
C ASN A 37 -0.90 3.67 0.19
N ALA A 38 -1.67 3.30 1.20
CA ALA A 38 -1.88 4.11 2.39
C ALA A 38 -1.73 3.24 3.66
N SER A 39 -1.24 3.83 4.73
CA SER A 39 -1.29 3.22 6.06
C SER A 39 -1.68 4.22 7.13
N LEU A 40 -2.41 3.72 8.12
CA LEU A 40 -2.83 4.43 9.32
C LEU A 40 -2.30 3.67 10.53
N ARG A 41 -1.72 4.40 11.47
CA ARG A 41 -1.43 3.90 12.81
C ARG A 41 -2.04 4.84 13.82
N TRP A 42 -2.79 4.30 14.77
CA TRP A 42 -3.39 5.08 15.84
C TRP A 42 -3.00 4.47 17.19
N ARG A 43 -2.22 5.22 17.97
CA ARG A 43 -1.86 4.86 19.34
C ARG A 43 -2.98 5.33 20.28
N ILE A 44 -3.92 4.45 20.61
CA ILE A 44 -5.05 4.79 21.49
C ILE A 44 -4.52 5.13 22.89
N ASN A 45 -3.60 4.32 23.41
CA ASN A 45 -2.89 4.56 24.66
C ASN A 45 -1.52 3.85 24.64
N GLN A 46 -0.87 3.72 25.79
CA GLN A 46 0.43 3.06 25.89
C GLN A 46 0.37 1.55 25.61
N GLN A 47 -0.76 0.91 25.89
CA GLN A 47 -0.95 -0.53 25.71
C GLN A 47 -1.58 -0.91 24.37
N LEU A 48 -2.39 -0.05 23.76
CA LEU A 48 -3.20 -0.38 22.58
C LEU A 48 -2.89 0.53 21.38
N MET A 49 -2.64 -0.13 20.25
CA MET A 49 -2.43 0.51 18.96
C MET A 49 -3.26 -0.18 17.88
N ILE A 50 -3.91 0.59 17.01
CA ILE A 50 -4.58 0.09 15.80
C ILE A 50 -3.71 0.41 14.59
N ASN A 51 -3.60 -0.52 13.65
CA ASN A 51 -2.94 -0.34 12.37
C ASN A 51 -3.90 -0.73 11.24
N ALA A 52 -3.95 0.08 10.20
CA ALA A 52 -4.64 -0.26 8.96
C ALA A 52 -3.72 0.01 7.76
N SER A 53 -3.81 -0.82 6.72
CA SER A 53 -3.16 -0.54 5.44
C SER A 53 -4.08 -0.83 4.26
N PHE A 54 -3.96 0.00 3.24
CA PHE A 54 -4.69 -0.06 1.98
C PHE A 54 -3.65 -0.16 0.88
N ASN A 55 -3.55 -1.32 0.26
CA ASN A 55 -2.58 -1.61 -0.79
C ASN A 55 -3.31 -1.62 -2.13
N ASN A 56 -2.73 -1.00 -3.14
CA ASN A 56 -3.38 -0.75 -4.42
C ASN A 56 -4.76 -0.06 -4.22
N ALA A 57 -4.74 1.09 -3.55
CA ALA A 57 -5.94 1.84 -3.17
C ALA A 57 -6.75 2.36 -4.38
N LEU A 58 -6.12 2.46 -5.56
CA LEU A 58 -6.78 2.85 -6.82
C LEU A 58 -7.47 1.67 -7.53
N ASP A 59 -7.35 0.45 -7.02
CA ASP A 59 -7.88 -0.77 -7.66
C ASP A 59 -7.30 -1.09 -9.03
N GLU A 60 -6.04 -0.73 -9.24
CA GLU A 60 -5.38 -0.86 -10.52
C GLU A 60 -5.20 -2.34 -10.89
N ASN A 61 -5.55 -2.72 -12.13
CA ASN A 61 -5.26 -4.05 -12.66
C ASN A 61 -3.96 -3.97 -13.46
N TYR A 62 -2.83 -4.17 -12.80
CA TYR A 62 -1.51 -4.03 -13.40
C TYR A 62 -0.84 -5.39 -13.63
N VAL A 63 0.17 -5.43 -14.50
CA VAL A 63 0.97 -6.63 -14.77
C VAL A 63 2.43 -6.31 -14.51
N LEU A 64 3.13 -7.19 -13.78
CA LEU A 64 4.57 -7.08 -13.57
C LEU A 64 5.36 -7.97 -14.54
N ALA A 65 4.78 -9.10 -14.90
CA ALA A 65 5.29 -10.05 -15.89
C ALA A 65 4.08 -10.79 -16.48
N ASN A 66 4.07 -10.99 -17.80
CA ASN A 66 2.95 -11.62 -18.46
C ASN A 66 2.68 -13.03 -17.90
N GLY A 67 1.40 -13.39 -17.76
CA GLY A 67 0.97 -14.69 -17.23
C GLY A 67 1.05 -14.85 -15.69
N TYR A 68 1.55 -13.85 -14.95
CA TYR A 68 1.58 -13.87 -13.48
C TYR A 68 0.52 -12.95 -12.88
N ASN A 69 -0.16 -13.44 -11.85
CA ASN A 69 -1.13 -12.64 -11.11
C ASN A 69 -0.43 -11.59 -10.26
N THR A 70 -0.96 -10.36 -10.30
CA THR A 70 -0.60 -9.29 -9.39
C THR A 70 -1.66 -9.14 -8.30
N PRO A 71 -1.30 -8.66 -7.10
CA PRO A 71 -2.28 -8.35 -6.08
C PRO A 71 -3.25 -7.24 -6.52
N LYS A 72 -4.54 -7.54 -6.51
CA LYS A 72 -5.62 -6.52 -6.52
C LYS A 72 -5.61 -5.69 -5.23
N ARG A 73 -6.54 -4.75 -5.08
CA ARG A 73 -6.71 -3.98 -3.84
C ARG A 73 -6.81 -4.90 -2.62
N LYS A 74 -6.03 -4.61 -1.58
CA LYS A 74 -6.06 -5.32 -0.30
C LYS A 74 -6.13 -4.35 0.86
N ILE A 75 -6.96 -4.68 1.84
CA ILE A 75 -7.12 -3.94 3.08
C ILE A 75 -6.73 -4.84 4.24
N TYR A 76 -5.87 -4.33 5.12
CA TYR A 76 -5.49 -5.01 6.35
C TYR A 76 -5.87 -4.13 7.53
N LEU A 77 -6.43 -4.74 8.56
CA LEU A 77 -6.74 -4.11 9.83
C LEU A 77 -6.20 -5.01 10.94
N GLY A 78 -5.52 -4.43 11.90
CA GLY A 78 -4.98 -5.15 13.05
C GLY A 78 -4.80 -4.23 14.24
N PHE A 79 -4.56 -4.84 15.39
CA PHE A 79 -4.22 -4.13 16.61
C PHE A 79 -3.09 -4.83 17.33
N ASN A 80 -2.34 -4.06 18.10
CA ASN A 80 -1.34 -4.55 19.02
C ASN A 80 -1.77 -4.17 20.43
N TYR A 81 -1.81 -5.16 21.31
CA TYR A 81 -2.08 -4.96 22.73
C TYR A 81 -0.92 -5.52 23.55
N MET A 82 -0.34 -4.70 24.42
CA MET A 82 0.69 -5.11 25.36
C MET A 82 0.06 -5.34 26.74
N MET A 83 0.20 -6.57 27.25
CA MET A 83 -0.10 -6.91 28.63
C MET A 83 1.12 -6.62 29.49
N ASN A 84 0.90 -6.04 30.68
CA ASN A 84 1.94 -5.81 31.68
C ASN A 84 2.32 -7.12 32.39
#